data_AF-A0A949DWU8-F1
#
_entry.id   AF-A0A949DWU8-F1
#
_cell.length_a   1.000
_cell.length_b   1.000
_cell.length_c   1.000
_cell.angle_alpha   90.00
_cell.angle_beta   90.00
_cell.angle_gamma   90.00
#
_symmetry.space_group_name_H-M   'P 1'
#
loop_
_entity.id
_entity.type
_entity.pdbx_description
1 polymer ?
#
loop_
_entity_poly.entity_id
_entity_poly.type
_entity_poly.pdbx_seq_one_letter_code
_entity_poly.pdbx_strand_id
1 'polypeptide(L)'
;MVLHKNSQLCLLTGDCCMHWLDNRSRMSGDVHVRFCESPRGKVPRATRLVVCFQCKADAERFRVELGQRLGKFSLEVEPTKTKEMEFGRFAVQSANKRGERAETFDFLGLTHYCGTRRNGTGFRMKRVTARKKFVAKLRIFKEWLMKARTLKTKELWEIAKAKLRGHYNYYGVTDNYRGIMRFDQAIKRLLFKWLNRRGKRSCLNWEEFNKMLKRFPLPKPRIMVSMFGVPVNTM
;
A
#
# COMPACT_ATOMS: atom_id res chain seq x y z
N MET A 1 -13.37 -8.65 -25.10
CA MET A 1 -12.20 -7.87 -24.66
C MET A 1 -12.07 -8.06 -23.15
N VAL A 2 -11.29 -9.04 -22.69
CA VAL A 2 -11.17 -9.34 -21.26
C VAL A 2 -10.54 -8.12 -20.58
N LEU A 3 -11.07 -7.69 -19.42
CA LEU A 3 -10.38 -6.70 -18.59
C LEU A 3 -8.91 -7.12 -18.49
N HIS A 4 -8.02 -6.27 -19.01
CA HIS A 4 -6.59 -6.57 -19.18
C HIS A 4 -6.03 -7.32 -17.97
N LYS A 5 -5.08 -8.24 -18.22
CA LYS A 5 -4.42 -9.19 -17.32
C LYS A 5 -4.04 -8.74 -15.88
N ASN A 6 -4.26 -7.49 -15.48
CA ASN A 6 -3.96 -6.90 -14.17
C ASN A 6 -5.17 -6.39 -13.34
N SER A 7 -6.43 -6.72 -13.72
CA SER A 7 -7.62 -6.33 -12.96
C SER A 7 -7.97 -7.24 -11.79
N GLN A 8 -8.32 -6.67 -10.63
CA GLN A 8 -8.59 -7.40 -9.40
C GLN A 8 -9.88 -6.86 -8.77
N LEU A 9 -10.87 -7.74 -8.56
CA LEU A 9 -12.15 -7.42 -7.91
C LEU A 9 -12.18 -8.09 -6.54
N CYS A 10 -12.31 -7.30 -5.47
CA CYS A 10 -12.52 -7.84 -4.13
C CYS A 10 -13.90 -7.43 -3.62
N LEU A 11 -14.69 -8.42 -3.22
CA LEU A 11 -15.98 -8.22 -2.56
C LEU A 11 -15.76 -8.49 -1.07
N LEU A 12 -15.94 -7.46 -0.25
CA LEU A 12 -15.80 -7.53 1.20
C LEU A 12 -17.17 -7.64 1.82
N THR A 13 -17.41 -8.65 2.66
CA THR A 13 -18.70 -8.86 3.33
C THR A 13 -18.57 -8.66 4.84
N GLY A 14 -19.42 -7.80 5.42
CA GLY A 14 -19.50 -7.49 6.85
C GLY A 14 -19.55 -5.98 7.16
N ASP A 15 -19.78 -5.62 8.43
CA ASP A 15 -19.78 -4.22 8.92
C ASP A 15 -18.41 -3.54 8.71
N CYS A 16 -18.26 -2.91 7.54
CA CYS A 16 -17.06 -2.21 7.11
C CYS A 16 -17.22 -0.71 7.31
N CYS A 17 -16.89 -0.18 8.49
CA CYS A 17 -16.63 1.26 8.62
C CYS A 17 -15.28 1.61 7.93
N MET A 18 -15.30 1.75 6.62
CA MET A 18 -14.19 2.35 5.88
C MET A 18 -14.31 3.87 5.94
N HIS A 19 -13.38 4.52 6.67
CA HIS A 19 -13.05 5.90 6.34
C HIS A 19 -12.38 5.91 4.97
N TRP A 20 -13.03 6.58 4.03
CA TRP A 20 -12.60 6.74 2.64
C TRP A 20 -11.22 7.39 2.56
N LEU A 21 -10.46 7.00 1.53
CA LEU A 21 -9.27 7.73 1.10
C LEU A 21 -9.73 9.12 0.67
N ASP A 22 -9.31 10.16 1.39
CA ASP A 22 -9.46 11.53 0.94
C ASP A 22 -8.92 11.69 -0.49
N ASN A 23 -9.56 12.61 -1.23
CA ASN A 23 -9.45 12.91 -2.67
C ASN A 23 -8.04 13.26 -3.24
N ARG A 24 -6.96 12.80 -2.61
CA ARG A 24 -5.56 13.15 -2.93
C ARG A 24 -4.71 11.91 -3.26
N SER A 25 -5.22 11.00 -4.09
CA SER A 25 -4.34 10.00 -4.71
C SER A 25 -3.31 10.74 -5.58
N ARG A 26 -2.04 10.70 -5.17
CA ARG A 26 -0.92 11.40 -5.83
C ARG A 26 -0.34 10.62 -7.01
N MET A 27 -1.11 9.70 -7.60
CA MET A 27 -0.78 9.06 -8.86
C MET A 27 -1.58 9.70 -10.00
N SER A 28 -0.88 10.28 -10.97
CA SER A 28 -1.42 10.46 -12.32
C SER A 28 -1.82 9.10 -12.87
N GLY A 29 -3.11 8.78 -12.86
CA GLY A 29 -3.66 7.55 -13.42
C GLY A 29 -4.82 6.92 -12.64
N ASP A 30 -5.01 7.27 -11.37
CA ASP A 30 -6.03 6.67 -10.53
C ASP A 30 -7.18 7.64 -10.24
N VAL A 31 -8.37 7.30 -10.73
CA VAL A 31 -9.61 8.05 -10.53
C VAL A 31 -10.43 7.33 -9.46
N HIS A 32 -10.91 8.07 -8.45
CA HIS A 32 -11.89 7.57 -7.50
C HIS A 32 -13.24 7.42 -8.20
N VAL A 33 -13.77 6.19 -8.28
CA VAL A 33 -15.10 5.97 -8.86
C VAL A 33 -16.14 6.27 -7.78
N ARG A 34 -16.85 7.39 -7.93
CA ARG A 34 -18.20 7.50 -7.36
C ARG A 34 -19.11 6.70 -8.27
N PHE A 35 -19.69 5.61 -7.75
CA PHE A 35 -20.87 5.02 -8.40
C PHE A 35 -22.03 5.99 -8.14
N CYS A 36 -22.26 6.91 -9.08
CA CYS A 36 -23.54 7.60 -9.17
C CYS A 36 -24.51 6.65 -9.88
N GLU A 37 -25.71 6.51 -9.35
CA GLU A 37 -26.84 5.77 -9.96
C GLU A 37 -27.40 6.48 -11.20
N SER A 38 -26.54 7.07 -12.03
CA SER A 38 -26.91 7.67 -13.31
C SER A 38 -26.28 6.89 -14.47
N PRO A 39 -26.95 6.76 -15.63
CA PRO A 39 -26.51 5.93 -16.76
C PRO A 39 -25.17 6.33 -17.40
N ARG A 40 -24.50 7.38 -16.90
CA ARG A 40 -23.33 8.03 -17.50
C ARG A 40 -22.06 7.94 -16.63
N GLY A 41 -21.90 6.88 -15.83
CA GLY A 41 -20.65 6.63 -15.11
C GLY A 41 -19.51 6.23 -16.06
N LYS A 42 -18.51 7.10 -16.25
CA LYS A 42 -17.23 6.71 -16.89
C LYS A 42 -16.45 5.81 -15.93
N VAL A 43 -16.27 4.54 -16.28
CA VAL A 43 -15.35 3.65 -15.56
C VAL A 43 -13.92 4.07 -15.95
N PRO A 44 -13.09 4.60 -15.04
CA PRO A 44 -11.71 4.94 -15.35
C PRO A 44 -10.92 3.68 -15.70
N ARG A 45 -9.71 3.83 -16.27
CA ARG A 45 -8.76 2.73 -16.51
C ARG A 45 -8.22 2.10 -15.21
N ALA A 46 -8.93 2.23 -14.09
CA ALA A 46 -8.62 1.56 -12.85
C ALA A 46 -9.03 0.09 -12.99
N THR A 47 -8.04 -0.78 -13.17
CA THR A 47 -8.27 -2.22 -13.28
C THR A 47 -8.63 -2.86 -11.93
N ARG A 48 -8.59 -2.14 -10.81
CA ARG A 48 -8.80 -2.71 -9.47
C ARG A 48 -10.01 -2.10 -8.79
N LEU A 49 -10.94 -2.94 -8.37
CA LEU A 49 -12.18 -2.55 -7.72
C LEU A 49 -12.32 -3.31 -6.39
N VAL A 50 -12.68 -2.60 -5.33
CA VAL A 50 -13.07 -3.18 -4.04
C VAL A 50 -14.46 -2.67 -3.73
N VAL A 51 -15.39 -3.57 -3.48
CA VAL A 51 -16.77 -3.25 -3.12
C VAL A 51 -17.09 -3.91 -1.79
N CYS A 52 -17.76 -3.18 -0.90
CA CYS A 52 -18.09 -3.65 0.44
C CYS A 52 -19.60 -3.82 0.57
N PHE A 53 -20.02 -4.92 1.18
CA PHE A 53 -21.40 -5.26 1.44
C PHE A 53 -21.55 -5.62 2.91
N GLN A 54 -22.69 -5.31 3.51
CA GLN A 54 -22.98 -5.78 4.86
C GLN A 54 -23.34 -7.27 4.85
N CYS A 55 -24.13 -7.69 3.86
CA CYS A 55 -24.65 -9.05 3.72
C CYS A 55 -23.95 -9.79 2.57
N LYS A 56 -23.72 -11.09 2.77
CA LYS A 56 -23.13 -11.96 1.74
C LYS A 56 -24.01 -12.08 0.50
N ALA A 57 -25.32 -12.22 0.70
CA ALA A 57 -26.30 -12.30 -0.40
C ALA A 57 -26.23 -11.08 -1.34
N ASP A 58 -25.96 -9.89 -0.81
CA ASP A 58 -25.81 -8.67 -1.63
C ASP A 58 -24.55 -8.72 -2.49
N ALA A 59 -23.44 -9.22 -1.93
CA ALA A 59 -22.21 -9.38 -2.67
C ALA A 59 -22.36 -10.41 -3.81
N GLU A 60 -23.05 -11.51 -3.56
CA GLU A 60 -23.35 -12.54 -4.55
C GLU A 60 -24.25 -11.99 -5.67
N ARG A 61 -25.32 -11.26 -5.33
CA ARG A 61 -26.19 -10.58 -6.32
C ARG A 61 -25.42 -9.58 -7.17
N PHE A 62 -24.65 -8.69 -6.53
CA PHE A 62 -23.87 -7.68 -7.21
C PHE A 62 -22.85 -8.30 -8.18
N ARG A 63 -22.23 -9.44 -7.81
CA ARG A 63 -21.29 -10.15 -8.69
C ARG A 63 -21.96 -10.59 -9.99
N VAL A 64 -23.18 -11.13 -9.92
CA VAL A 64 -23.95 -11.55 -11.11
C VAL A 64 -24.30 -10.34 -11.97
N GLU A 65 -24.86 -9.29 -11.36
CA GLU A 65 -25.27 -8.08 -12.06
C GLU A 65 -24.09 -7.34 -12.71
N LEU A 66 -22.94 -7.26 -12.01
CA LEU A 66 -21.72 -6.68 -12.54
C LEU A 66 -21.23 -7.45 -13.77
N GLY A 67 -21.29 -8.79 -13.74
CA GLY A 67 -20.97 -9.64 -14.89
C GLY A 67 -21.86 -9.33 -16.10
N GLN A 68 -23.19 -9.28 -15.90
CA GLN A 68 -24.15 -8.93 -16.95
C GLN A 68 -23.90 -7.51 -17.50
N ARG A 69 -23.60 -6.55 -16.63
CA ARG A 69 -23.34 -5.17 -17.02
C ARG A 69 -22.05 -5.04 -17.84
N LEU A 70 -20.98 -5.73 -17.44
CA LEU A 70 -19.72 -5.78 -18.16
C LEU A 70 -19.87 -6.48 -19.52
N GLY A 71 -20.71 -7.52 -19.60
CA GLY A 71 -21.07 -8.20 -20.84
C GLY A 71 -21.64 -7.26 -21.91
N LYS A 72 -22.42 -6.24 -21.52
CA LYS A 72 -22.91 -5.18 -22.44
C LYS A 72 -21.78 -4.38 -23.11
N PHE A 73 -20.59 -4.38 -22.52
CA PHE A 73 -19.39 -3.73 -23.07
C PHE A 73 -18.38 -4.75 -23.62
N SER A 74 -18.81 -6.00 -23.83
CA SER A 74 -17.95 -7.12 -24.26
C SER A 74 -16.75 -7.34 -23.33
N LEU A 75 -16.94 -7.06 -22.03
CA LEU A 75 -15.98 -7.30 -20.95
C LEU A 75 -16.45 -8.48 -20.10
N GLU A 76 -15.50 -9.29 -19.63
CA GLU A 76 -15.77 -10.39 -18.70
C GLU A 76 -14.97 -10.23 -17.41
N VAL A 77 -15.56 -10.71 -16.32
CA VAL A 77 -14.91 -10.78 -15.01
C VAL A 77 -14.05 -12.04 -14.96
N GLU A 78 -12.76 -11.88 -14.70
CA GLU A 78 -11.85 -13.00 -14.50
C GLU A 78 -12.11 -13.65 -13.12
N PRO A 79 -12.63 -14.90 -13.06
CA PRO A 79 -13.01 -15.54 -11.80
C PRO A 79 -11.79 -15.81 -10.91
N THR A 80 -10.63 -16.12 -11.49
CA THR A 80 -9.40 -16.40 -10.73
C THR A 80 -8.85 -15.19 -9.96
N LYS A 81 -9.23 -13.97 -10.36
CA LYS A 81 -8.81 -12.71 -9.72
C LYS A 81 -9.88 -12.09 -8.83
N THR A 82 -11.10 -12.63 -8.90
CA THR A 82 -12.22 -12.15 -8.11
C THR A 82 -12.27 -12.92 -6.83
N LYS A 83 -12.12 -12.22 -5.71
CA LYS A 83 -12.15 -12.84 -4.38
C LYS A 83 -13.25 -12.23 -3.54
N GLU A 84 -14.14 -13.08 -3.08
CA GLU A 84 -15.06 -12.76 -2.00
C GLU A 84 -14.42 -13.18 -0.68
N MET A 85 -14.51 -12.31 0.32
CA MET A 85 -13.94 -12.58 1.64
C MET A 85 -14.73 -11.90 2.75
N GLU A 86 -14.77 -12.55 3.91
CA GLU A 86 -15.35 -11.98 5.13
C GLU A 86 -14.40 -10.90 5.67
N PHE A 87 -14.91 -9.68 5.85
CA PHE A 87 -14.13 -8.56 6.33
C PHE A 87 -14.98 -7.61 7.17
N GLY A 88 -14.47 -7.17 8.31
CA GLY A 88 -15.20 -6.28 9.20
C GLY A 88 -15.07 -6.65 10.67
N ARG A 89 -15.98 -6.09 11.47
CA ARG A 89 -15.97 -6.21 12.94
C ARG A 89 -15.92 -7.67 13.43
N PHE A 90 -16.71 -8.54 12.81
CA PHE A 90 -16.88 -9.92 13.23
C PHE A 90 -15.91 -10.89 12.54
N ALA A 91 -15.25 -10.49 11.44
CA ALA A 91 -14.41 -11.37 10.63
C ALA A 91 -13.29 -12.06 11.43
N VAL A 92 -12.67 -11.35 12.39
CA VAL A 92 -11.64 -11.94 13.27
C VAL A 92 -12.23 -12.97 14.23
N GLN A 93 -13.39 -12.68 14.81
CA GLN A 93 -14.06 -13.58 15.74
C GLN A 93 -14.58 -14.83 15.01
N SER A 94 -15.21 -14.65 13.83
CA SER A 94 -15.69 -15.73 12.98
C SER A 94 -14.55 -16.65 12.54
N ALA A 95 -13.43 -16.09 12.07
CA ALA A 95 -12.26 -16.89 11.70
C ALA A 95 -11.69 -17.66 12.90
N ASN A 96 -11.57 -17.02 14.07
CA ASN A 96 -11.10 -17.70 15.28
C ASN A 96 -12.00 -18.87 15.69
N LYS A 97 -13.33 -18.73 15.58
CA LYS A 97 -14.29 -19.82 15.84
C LYS A 97 -14.08 -21.01 14.89
N ARG A 98 -13.62 -20.75 13.67
CA ARG A 98 -13.26 -21.77 12.67
C ARG A 98 -11.83 -22.31 12.82
N GLY A 99 -11.04 -21.80 13.78
CA GLY A 99 -9.62 -22.15 13.91
C GLY A 99 -8.72 -21.53 12.84
N GLU A 100 -9.20 -20.50 12.15
CA GLU A 100 -8.54 -19.86 11.01
C GLU A 100 -8.07 -18.44 11.35
N ARG A 101 -7.24 -17.86 10.47
CA ARG A 101 -6.90 -16.43 10.53
C ARG A 101 -7.83 -15.63 9.64
N ALA A 102 -8.24 -14.45 10.13
CA ALA A 102 -9.00 -13.49 9.33
C ALA A 102 -8.28 -13.17 8.02
N GLU A 103 -9.06 -13.06 6.95
CA GLU A 103 -8.52 -12.79 5.64
C GLU A 103 -7.95 -11.37 5.53
N THR A 104 -7.01 -11.22 4.60
CA THR A 104 -6.38 -9.94 4.26
C THR A 104 -6.38 -9.76 2.76
N PHE A 105 -6.38 -8.52 2.30
CA PHE A 105 -6.32 -8.22 0.87
C PHE A 105 -5.35 -7.10 0.55
N ASP A 106 -4.72 -7.20 -0.62
CA ASP A 106 -3.82 -6.18 -1.14
C ASP A 106 -4.59 -5.24 -2.07
N PHE A 107 -4.64 -3.95 -1.75
CA PHE A 107 -5.22 -2.91 -2.60
C PHE A 107 -4.30 -1.69 -2.66
N LEU A 108 -4.07 -1.16 -3.87
CA LEU A 108 -3.15 -0.04 -4.13
C LEU A 108 -1.75 -0.18 -3.49
N GLY A 109 -1.27 -1.43 -3.36
CA GLY A 109 0.04 -1.72 -2.78
C GLY A 109 0.11 -1.68 -1.25
N LEU A 110 -1.04 -1.58 -0.57
CA LEU A 110 -1.20 -1.76 0.87
C LEU A 110 -1.95 -3.08 1.13
N THR A 111 -1.52 -3.82 2.14
CA THR A 111 -2.28 -4.93 2.71
C THR A 111 -3.24 -4.37 3.76
N HIS A 112 -4.52 -4.65 3.58
CA HIS A 112 -5.61 -4.30 4.49
C HIS A 112 -5.97 -5.52 5.31
N TYR A 113 -6.10 -5.32 6.62
CA TYR A 113 -6.42 -6.39 7.55
C TYR A 113 -7.30 -5.90 8.69
N CYS A 114 -8.11 -6.81 9.22
CA CYS A 114 -8.95 -6.56 10.38
C CYS A 114 -8.08 -6.46 11.64
N GLY A 115 -8.30 -5.42 12.44
CA GLY A 115 -7.64 -5.26 13.71
C GLY A 115 -8.50 -4.44 14.67
N THR A 116 -7.91 -4.12 15.82
CA THR A 116 -8.54 -3.28 16.85
C THR A 116 -7.85 -1.93 16.96
N ARG A 117 -8.55 -0.95 17.55
CA ARG A 117 -7.94 0.35 17.89
C ARG A 117 -6.80 0.17 18.90
N ARG A 118 -5.97 1.21 19.08
CA ARG A 118 -4.80 1.15 19.99
C ARG A 118 -5.19 0.88 21.45
N ASN A 119 -6.34 1.37 21.90
CA ASN A 119 -6.91 1.13 23.23
C ASN A 119 -7.63 -0.23 23.34
N GLY A 120 -7.51 -1.12 22.34
CA GLY A 120 -8.12 -2.44 22.35
C GLY A 120 -9.62 -2.46 22.02
N THR A 121 -10.29 -1.31 21.94
CA THR A 121 -11.74 -1.27 21.74
C THR A 121 -12.12 -1.10 20.28
N GLY A 122 -13.14 -1.86 19.86
CA GLY A 122 -13.77 -1.70 18.55
C GLY A 122 -12.91 -2.11 17.35
N PHE A 123 -13.60 -2.25 16.22
CA PHE A 123 -13.00 -2.62 14.95
C PHE A 123 -12.21 -1.46 14.33
N ARG A 124 -11.08 -1.81 13.69
CA ARG A 124 -10.29 -0.91 12.86
C ARG A 124 -9.66 -1.69 11.70
N MET A 125 -9.89 -1.22 10.47
CA MET A 125 -9.11 -1.67 9.32
C MET A 125 -7.70 -1.06 9.37
N LYS A 126 -6.71 -1.90 9.62
CA LYS A 126 -5.29 -1.52 9.64
C LYS A 126 -4.68 -1.73 8.26
N ARG A 127 -3.62 -0.96 7.97
CA ARG A 127 -2.95 -0.92 6.67
C ARG A 127 -1.44 -1.03 6.85
N VAL A 128 -0.80 -1.87 6.05
CA VAL A 128 0.66 -1.97 5.98
C VAL A 128 1.12 -2.03 4.53
N THR A 129 2.37 -1.68 4.24
CA THR A 129 2.93 -1.88 2.89
C THR A 129 2.87 -3.35 2.50
N ALA A 130 2.27 -3.64 1.34
CA ALA A 130 2.21 -5.01 0.83
C ALA A 130 3.62 -5.57 0.67
N ARG A 131 3.86 -6.79 1.18
CA ARG A 131 5.20 -7.42 1.21
C ARG A 131 5.85 -7.44 -0.18
N LYS A 132 5.08 -7.78 -1.22
CA LYS A 132 5.55 -7.79 -2.61
C LYS A 132 6.05 -6.40 -3.06
N LYS A 133 5.32 -5.34 -2.71
CA LYS A 133 5.70 -3.95 -3.03
C LYS A 133 6.91 -3.48 -2.22
N PHE A 134 6.99 -3.86 -0.95
CA PHE A 134 8.14 -3.55 -0.09
C PHE A 134 9.44 -4.14 -0.69
N VAL A 135 9.44 -5.43 -1.01
CA VAL A 135 10.59 -6.14 -1.59
C VAL A 135 10.94 -5.55 -2.95
N ALA A 136 9.95 -5.34 -3.83
CA ALA A 136 10.17 -4.75 -5.14
C ALA A 136 10.82 -3.36 -5.04
N LYS A 137 10.38 -2.51 -4.11
CA LYS A 137 10.93 -1.17 -3.95
C LYS A 137 12.38 -1.18 -3.45
N LEU A 138 12.73 -2.10 -2.53
CA LEU A 138 14.11 -2.29 -2.11
C LEU A 138 15.00 -2.79 -3.26
N ARG A 139 14.49 -3.71 -4.08
CA ARG A 139 15.21 -4.21 -5.26
C ARG A 139 15.48 -3.08 -6.26
N ILE A 140 14.47 -2.29 -6.59
CA ILE A 140 14.60 -1.11 -7.47
C ILE A 140 15.63 -0.12 -6.91
N PHE A 141 15.62 0.12 -5.60
CA PHE A 141 16.59 1.02 -4.99
C PHE A 141 18.02 0.46 -5.06
N LYS A 142 18.20 -0.85 -4.82
CA LYS A 142 19.49 -1.53 -4.95
C LYS A 142 20.01 -1.46 -6.39
N GLU A 143 19.17 -1.78 -7.37
CA GLU A 143 19.53 -1.70 -8.80
C GLU A 143 19.91 -0.28 -9.21
N TRP A 144 19.16 0.72 -8.72
CA TRP A 144 19.52 2.12 -8.92
C TRP A 144 20.88 2.46 -8.30
N LEU A 145 21.15 2.05 -7.06
CA LEU A 145 22.45 2.27 -6.40
C LEU A 145 23.60 1.64 -7.18
N MET A 146 23.40 0.45 -7.74
CA MET A 146 24.38 -0.23 -8.58
C MET A 146 24.76 0.61 -9.81
N LYS A 147 23.77 1.18 -10.48
CA LYS A 147 23.97 2.04 -11.65
C LYS A 147 24.56 3.40 -11.26
N ALA A 148 24.10 3.96 -10.15
CA ALA A 148 24.54 5.24 -9.62
C ALA A 148 25.95 5.22 -8.99
N ARG A 149 26.69 4.10 -9.06
CA ARG A 149 27.98 3.92 -8.38
C ARG A 149 29.07 4.92 -8.80
N THR A 150 28.98 5.53 -9.97
CA THR A 150 29.96 6.52 -10.47
C THR A 150 29.61 7.97 -10.15
N LEU A 151 28.37 8.26 -9.73
CA LEU A 151 27.91 9.63 -9.45
C LEU A 151 28.70 10.31 -8.32
N LYS A 152 28.71 11.64 -8.26
CA LYS A 152 29.29 12.31 -7.09
C LYS A 152 28.44 12.01 -5.85
N THR A 153 29.07 11.90 -4.67
CA THR A 153 28.36 11.52 -3.43
C THR A 153 27.19 12.47 -3.12
N LYS A 154 27.36 13.78 -3.37
CA LYS A 154 26.31 14.78 -3.21
C LYS A 154 25.08 14.50 -4.08
N GLU A 155 25.27 14.20 -5.37
CA GLU A 155 24.19 13.90 -6.32
C GLU A 155 23.47 12.60 -5.95
N LEU A 156 24.24 11.54 -5.64
CA LEU A 156 23.68 10.28 -5.16
C LEU A 156 22.81 10.52 -3.93
N TRP A 157 23.27 11.36 -3.00
CA TRP A 157 22.56 11.65 -1.77
C TRP A 157 21.24 12.37 -2.01
N GLU A 158 21.22 13.41 -2.85
CA GLU A 158 19.98 14.14 -3.16
C GLU A 158 18.93 13.27 -3.85
N ILE A 159 19.35 12.40 -4.78
CA ILE A 159 18.44 11.44 -5.41
C ILE A 159 17.94 10.42 -4.38
N ALA A 160 18.79 9.95 -3.46
CA ALA A 160 18.37 9.05 -2.38
C ALA A 160 17.32 9.72 -1.48
N LYS A 161 17.52 11.00 -1.10
CA LYS A 161 16.53 11.79 -0.36
C LYS A 161 15.20 11.87 -1.11
N ALA A 162 15.22 12.19 -2.41
CA ALA A 162 14.00 12.27 -3.22
C ALA A 162 13.24 10.92 -3.27
N LYS A 163 13.96 9.81 -3.45
CA LYS A 163 13.37 8.45 -3.44
C LYS A 163 12.74 8.09 -2.09
N LEU A 164 13.40 8.43 -0.98
CA LEU A 164 12.88 8.23 0.38
C LEU A 164 11.63 9.08 0.63
N ARG A 165 11.67 10.37 0.30
CA ARG A 165 10.50 11.28 0.40
C ARG A 165 9.30 10.70 -0.35
N GLY A 166 9.51 10.25 -1.60
CA GLY A 166 8.45 9.63 -2.38
C GLY A 166 7.87 8.37 -1.73
N HIS A 167 8.72 7.53 -1.12
CA HIS A 167 8.26 6.34 -0.40
C HIS A 167 7.43 6.71 0.84
N TYR A 168 7.89 7.66 1.66
CA TYR A 168 7.17 8.08 2.86
C TYR A 168 5.88 8.82 2.54
N ASN A 169 5.86 9.64 1.48
CA ASN A 169 4.66 10.33 1.03
C ASN A 169 3.53 9.36 0.65
N TYR A 170 3.87 8.16 0.16
CA TYR A 170 2.89 7.17 -0.26
C TYR A 170 2.56 6.15 0.84
N TYR A 171 3.58 5.56 1.45
CA TYR A 171 3.43 4.49 2.44
C TYR A 171 3.39 4.98 3.89
N GLY A 172 3.61 6.27 4.14
CA GLY A 172 3.42 6.92 5.44
C GLY A 172 1.94 7.09 5.77
N VAL A 173 1.22 5.98 5.84
CA VAL A 173 -0.20 5.94 6.22
C VAL A 173 -0.33 5.45 7.66
N THR A 174 -1.43 5.80 8.33
CA THR A 174 -1.70 5.30 9.69
C THR A 174 -1.51 3.79 9.79
N ASP A 175 -0.98 3.32 10.93
CA ASP A 175 -0.64 1.93 11.24
C ASP A 175 0.59 1.34 10.49
N ASN A 176 1.16 2.02 9.50
CA ASN A 176 2.33 1.54 8.75
C ASN A 176 3.69 2.12 9.18
N TYR A 177 3.79 2.81 10.32
CA TYR A 177 5.05 3.42 10.78
C TYR A 177 6.20 2.40 10.87
N ARG A 178 5.93 1.22 11.43
CA ARG A 178 6.92 0.13 11.52
C ARG A 178 7.39 -0.33 10.13
N GLY A 179 6.52 -0.28 9.12
CA GLY A 179 6.86 -0.61 7.74
C GLY A 179 7.86 0.37 7.14
N ILE A 180 7.56 1.67 7.21
CA ILE A 180 8.45 2.71 6.67
C ILE A 180 9.76 2.83 7.46
N MET A 181 9.76 2.54 8.77
CA MET A 181 10.98 2.49 9.59
C MET A 181 11.90 1.33 9.16
N ARG A 182 11.34 0.13 8.90
CA ARG A 182 12.12 -0.98 8.35
C ARG A 182 12.68 -0.65 6.97
N PHE A 183 11.91 0.08 6.14
CA PHE A 183 12.40 0.55 4.85
C PHE A 183 13.59 1.49 5.01
N ASP A 184 13.49 2.50 5.88
CA ASP A 184 14.58 3.43 6.20
C ASP A 184 15.88 2.71 6.60
N GLN A 185 15.78 1.76 7.53
CA GLN A 185 16.91 0.97 8.00
C GLN A 185 17.54 0.13 6.88
N ALA A 186 16.71 -0.50 6.04
CA ALA A 186 17.18 -1.28 4.90
C ALA A 186 17.90 -0.40 3.87
N ILE A 187 17.40 0.81 3.61
CA ILE A 187 18.02 1.78 2.70
C ILE A 187 19.35 2.26 3.25
N LYS A 188 19.44 2.58 4.55
CA LYS A 188 20.71 2.96 5.20
C LYS A 188 21.76 1.86 5.09
N ARG A 189 21.38 0.59 5.30
CA ARG A 189 22.27 -0.57 5.10
C ARG A 189 22.72 -0.72 3.65
N LEU A 190 21.81 -0.51 2.68
CA LEU A 190 22.16 -0.54 1.26
C LEU A 190 23.13 0.59 0.90
N LEU A 191 22.88 1.82 1.35
CA LEU A 191 23.76 2.96 1.14
C LEU A 191 25.15 2.70 1.73
N PHE A 192 25.22 2.27 2.99
CA PHE A 192 26.47 1.90 3.65
C PHE A 192 27.27 0.86 2.84
N LYS A 193 26.59 -0.21 2.41
CA LYS A 193 27.21 -1.28 1.62
C LYS A 193 27.73 -0.80 0.26
N TRP A 194 26.98 0.02 -0.46
CA TRP A 194 27.34 0.45 -1.81
C TRP A 194 28.32 1.63 -1.82
N LEU A 195 28.33 2.48 -0.80
CA LEU A 195 29.36 3.51 -0.63
C LEU A 195 30.72 2.88 -0.34
N ASN A 196 30.78 1.86 0.54
CA ASN A 196 32.00 1.09 0.80
C ASN A 196 32.53 0.34 -0.44
N ARG A 197 31.71 0.14 -1.47
CA ARG A 197 32.12 -0.46 -2.74
C ARG A 197 32.69 0.53 -3.76
N ARG A 198 32.61 1.85 -3.49
CA ARG A 198 33.16 2.90 -4.37
C ARG A 198 34.63 3.20 -4.09
N GLY A 199 35.06 3.08 -2.84
CA GLY A 199 36.43 3.41 -2.40
C GLY A 199 37.28 2.17 -2.13
N LYS A 200 38.44 2.37 -1.49
CA LYS A 200 39.25 1.28 -0.91
C LYS A 200 38.42 0.56 0.16
N ARG A 201 38.53 -0.78 0.24
CA ARG A 201 37.80 -1.59 1.24
C ARG A 201 38.03 -1.04 2.65
N SER A 202 36.97 -0.95 3.45
CA SER A 202 36.99 -0.54 4.87
C SER A 202 37.26 0.94 5.17
N CYS A 203 37.11 1.85 4.20
CA CYS A 203 37.28 3.29 4.47
C CYS A 203 36.08 3.97 5.14
N LEU A 204 34.92 3.31 5.24
CA LEU A 204 33.71 3.86 5.86
C LEU A 204 33.15 2.85 6.85
N ASN A 205 33.43 3.03 8.13
CA ASN A 205 32.82 2.23 9.19
C ASN A 205 31.43 2.78 9.58
N TRP A 206 30.71 2.07 10.45
CA TRP A 206 29.36 2.48 10.87
C TRP A 206 29.35 3.81 11.64
N GLU A 207 30.39 4.11 12.42
CA GLU A 207 30.48 5.36 13.17
C GLU A 207 30.64 6.56 12.24
N GLU A 208 31.54 6.46 11.26
CA GLU A 208 31.74 7.47 10.22
C GLU A 208 30.50 7.63 9.35
N PHE A 209 29.84 6.53 8.98
CA PHE A 209 28.57 6.58 8.27
C PHE A 209 27.49 7.28 9.11
N ASN A 210 27.43 7.03 10.42
CA ASN A 210 26.52 7.72 11.32
C ASN A 210 26.86 9.21 11.45
N LYS A 211 28.15 9.59 11.51
CA LYS A 211 28.59 10.99 11.45
C LYS A 211 28.16 11.65 10.13
N MET A 212 28.28 10.94 9.01
CA MET A 212 27.81 11.40 7.70
C MET A 212 26.28 11.57 7.67
N LEU A 213 25.52 10.64 8.24
CA LEU A 213 24.07 10.76 8.40
C LEU A 213 23.67 11.95 9.30
N LYS A 214 24.48 12.30 10.30
CA LYS A 214 24.26 13.50 11.12
C LYS A 214 24.52 14.78 10.33
N ARG A 215 25.60 14.83 9.54
CA ARG A 215 25.96 16.00 8.72
C ARG A 215 25.03 16.20 7.51
N PHE A 216 24.63 15.11 6.87
CA PHE A 216 23.76 15.11 5.68
C PHE A 216 22.53 14.25 5.95
N PRO A 217 21.55 14.74 6.72
CA PRO A 217 20.41 13.92 7.16
C PRO A 217 19.55 13.45 5.99
N LEU A 218 19.25 12.16 5.97
CA LEU A 218 18.19 11.61 5.15
C LEU A 218 16.82 11.96 5.74
N PRO A 219 15.76 12.05 4.92
CA PRO A 219 14.40 12.22 5.40
C PRO A 219 14.08 11.14 6.43
N LYS A 220 13.49 11.55 7.56
CA LYS A 220 13.06 10.61 8.60
C LYS A 220 11.70 9.99 8.21
N PRO A 221 11.46 8.71 8.50
CA PRO A 221 10.15 8.10 8.31
C PRO A 221 9.12 8.83 9.18
N ARG A 222 8.01 9.26 8.57
CA ARG A 222 6.89 9.92 9.24
C ARG A 222 5.59 9.42 8.66
N ILE A 223 4.54 9.41 9.48
CA ILE A 223 3.17 9.29 8.96
C ILE A 223 2.84 10.61 8.28
N MET A 224 2.30 10.52 7.07
CA MET A 224 1.97 11.63 6.18
C MET A 224 0.46 11.77 6.02
N VAL A 225 -0.28 10.66 6.05
CA VAL A 225 -1.72 10.62 5.83
C VAL A 225 -2.40 9.85 6.96
N SER A 226 -3.41 10.51 7.54
CA SER A 226 -4.37 9.86 8.41
C SER A 226 -5.47 9.21 7.59
N MET A 227 -5.74 7.94 7.85
CA MET A 227 -6.81 7.21 7.18
C MET A 227 -8.13 7.21 7.97
N PHE A 228 -8.23 8.03 9.02
CA PHE A 228 -9.36 8.03 9.96
C PHE A 228 -9.90 9.44 10.23
N GLY A 229 -9.58 10.43 9.38
CA GLY A 229 -10.03 11.81 9.55
C GLY A 229 -9.41 12.59 10.72
N VAL A 230 -8.68 11.93 11.62
CA VAL A 230 -7.95 12.60 12.73
C VAL A 230 -6.63 13.19 12.22
N PRO A 231 -6.24 14.42 12.56
CA PRO A 231 -4.97 14.99 12.14
C PRO A 231 -3.77 14.14 12.57
N VAL A 232 -2.73 14.07 11.72
CA VAL A 232 -1.52 13.28 12.00
C VAL A 232 -0.77 13.79 13.25
N ASN A 233 -0.86 15.08 13.55
CA ASN A 233 -0.18 15.70 14.70
C ASN A 233 -0.81 15.33 16.06
N THR A 234 -1.99 14.72 16.04
CA THR A 234 -2.75 14.27 17.23
C THR A 234 -2.75 12.74 17.42
N MET A 235 -1.96 12.01 16.63
CA MET A 235 -1.86 10.53 16.64
C MET A 235 -0.54 10.01 17.20
#